data_AF-A0A930Z1R2-F1
#
_entry.id   AF-A0A930Z1R2-F1
#
_cell.length_a   1.000
_cell.length_b   1.000
_cell.length_c   1.000
_cell.angle_alpha   90.00
_cell.angle_beta   90.00
_cell.angle_gamma   90.00
#
_symmetry.space_group_name_H-M   'P 1'
#
loop_
_entity.id
_entity.type
_entity.pdbx_description
1 polymer ?
#
loop_
_entity_poly.entity_id
_entity_poly.type
_entity_poly.pdbx_seq_one_letter_code
_entity_poly.pdbx_strand_id
1 'polypeptide(L)'
;MPPRSLYSDLLDAALRAQDQSEGAPSGAEALAQLVRRRHEVIWSQRSPSGQASTTPALADQMAYDMALIRYTRSLGIDCDSEGFGSPQDERRRLERVLASRGIPLE
;
A
#
# COMPACT_ATOMS: atom_id res chain seq x y z
N MET A 1 1.28 22.81 -10.18
CA MET A 1 1.45 21.44 -9.65
C MET A 1 2.38 21.54 -8.45
N PRO A 2 1.94 21.18 -7.24
CA PRO A 2 2.86 21.09 -6.10
C PRO A 2 3.97 20.06 -6.41
N PRO A 3 5.17 20.21 -5.84
CA PRO A 3 6.24 19.24 -6.03
C PRO A 3 5.80 17.86 -5.53
N ARG A 4 6.08 16.84 -6.33
CA ARG A 4 5.83 15.43 -5.99
C ARG A 4 6.60 15.09 -4.71
N SER A 5 5.97 14.34 -3.81
CA SER A 5 6.63 13.95 -2.56
C SER A 5 7.71 12.90 -2.85
N LEU A 6 8.83 12.94 -2.10
CA LEU A 6 9.86 11.90 -2.19
C LEU A 6 9.29 10.50 -2.00
N TYR A 7 8.27 10.36 -1.15
CA TYR A 7 7.57 9.11 -0.94
C TYR A 7 6.85 8.63 -2.21
N SER A 8 6.11 9.51 -2.88
CA SER A 8 5.43 9.24 -4.15
C SER A 8 6.41 8.86 -5.26
N ASP A 9 7.61 9.46 -5.30
CA ASP A 9 8.66 9.11 -6.26
C ASP A 9 9.23 7.72 -6.00
N LEU A 10 9.54 7.41 -4.73
CA LEU A 10 10.00 6.08 -4.34
C LEU A 10 8.96 5.00 -4.61
N LEU A 11 7.68 5.29 -4.32
CA LEU A 11 6.57 4.38 -4.57
C LEU A 11 6.37 4.13 -6.06
N ASP A 12 6.48 5.18 -6.88
CA ASP A 12 6.41 5.06 -8.34
C ASP A 12 7.55 4.20 -8.91
N ALA A 13 8.78 4.46 -8.45
CA ALA A 13 9.94 3.68 -8.85
C ALA A 13 9.79 2.20 -8.45
N ALA A 14 9.31 1.93 -7.24
CA ALA A 14 9.08 0.58 -6.75
C ALA A 14 8.01 -0.17 -7.56
N LEU A 15 6.89 0.49 -7.90
CA LEU A 15 5.84 -0.08 -8.73
C LEU A 15 6.38 -0.46 -10.12
N ARG A 16 7.12 0.45 -10.76
CA ARG A 16 7.74 0.19 -12.07
C ARG A 16 8.76 -0.95 -12.03
N ALA A 17 9.55 -1.04 -10.95
CA ALA A 17 10.52 -2.11 -10.79
C ALA A 17 9.83 -3.48 -10.61
N GLN A 18 8.74 -3.52 -9.84
CA GLN A 18 7.99 -4.76 -9.64
C GLN A 18 7.24 -5.20 -10.90
N ASP A 19 6.61 -4.29 -11.65
CA ASP A 19 5.91 -4.61 -12.90
C ASP A 19 6.87 -5.13 -14.00
N GLN A 20 8.16 -4.78 -13.93
CA GLN A 20 9.19 -5.33 -14.82
C GLN A 20 9.68 -6.72 -14.37
N SER A 21 9.59 -7.03 -13.08
CA SER A 21 10.14 -8.27 -12.50
C SER A 21 9.09 -9.38 -12.35
N GLU A 22 7.84 -9.01 -12.11
CA GLU A 22 6.73 -9.94 -11.86
C GLU A 22 5.62 -9.66 -12.87
N GLY A 23 5.06 -10.72 -13.47
CA GLY A 23 3.84 -10.59 -14.26
C GLY A 23 2.68 -10.05 -13.43
N ALA A 24 1.62 -9.57 -14.10
CA ALA A 24 0.43 -9.07 -13.41
C ALA A 24 -0.23 -10.21 -12.60
N PRO A 25 -0.35 -10.10 -11.26
CA PRO A 25 -0.95 -11.12 -10.42
C PRO A 25 -2.45 -11.22 -10.72
N SER A 26 -3.01 -12.39 -10.48
CA SER A 26 -4.47 -12.53 -10.46
C SER A 26 -5.08 -11.66 -9.35
N GLY A 27 -6.36 -11.29 -9.49
CA GLY A 27 -7.06 -10.49 -8.47
C GLY A 27 -7.06 -11.14 -7.08
N ALA A 28 -7.10 -12.48 -7.01
CA ALA A 28 -7.05 -13.23 -5.75
C ALA A 28 -5.66 -13.18 -5.11
N GLU A 29 -4.59 -13.31 -5.90
CA GLU A 29 -3.21 -13.18 -5.41
C GLU A 29 -2.92 -11.76 -4.92
N ALA A 30 -3.42 -10.75 -5.64
CA ALA A 30 -3.30 -9.36 -5.23
C ALA A 30 -4.00 -9.08 -3.89
N LEU A 31 -5.21 -9.63 -3.69
CA LEU A 31 -5.93 -9.52 -2.42
C LEU A 31 -5.18 -10.22 -1.28
N ALA A 32 -4.69 -11.44 -1.50
CA ALA A 32 -3.93 -12.20 -0.50
C ALA A 32 -2.65 -11.46 -0.09
N GLN A 33 -1.93 -10.88 -1.05
CA GLN A 33 -0.77 -10.04 -0.77
C GLN A 33 -1.15 -8.79 0.04
N LEU A 34 -2.24 -8.11 -0.33
CA LEU A 34 -2.71 -6.91 0.36
C LEU A 34 -3.04 -7.19 1.83
N VAL A 35 -3.81 -8.24 2.10
CA VAL A 35 -4.16 -8.64 3.48
C VAL A 35 -2.91 -8.97 4.29
N ARG A 36 -1.96 -9.73 3.71
CA ARG A 36 -0.71 -10.06 4.37
C ARG A 36 0.09 -8.81 4.76
N ARG A 37 0.28 -7.88 3.81
CA ARG A 37 1.03 -6.64 4.05
C ARG A 37 0.35 -5.74 5.09
N ARG A 38 -0.99 -5.68 5.10
CA ARG A 38 -1.72 -4.94 6.12
C ARG A 38 -1.45 -5.49 7.51
N HIS A 39 -1.47 -6.81 7.67
CA HIS A 39 -1.18 -7.45 8.94
C HIS A 39 0.25 -7.17 9.41
N GLU A 40 1.24 -7.23 8.51
CA GLU A 40 2.65 -6.88 8.82
C GLU A 40 2.77 -5.43 9.32
N VAL A 41 2.06 -4.49 8.67
CA VAL A 41 2.02 -3.08 9.06
C VAL A 41 1.31 -2.86 10.40
N ILE A 42 0.23 -3.56 10.69
CA ILE A 42 -0.47 -3.45 11.99
C ILE A 42 0.37 -4.09 13.10
N TRP A 43 0.99 -5.24 12.85
CA TRP A 43 1.80 -5.95 13.83
C TRP A 43 3.07 -5.18 14.21
N SER A 44 3.76 -4.59 13.23
CA SER A 44 4.92 -3.73 13.47
C SER A 44 4.59 -2.48 14.31
N GLN A 45 3.35 -1.98 14.25
CA GLN A 45 2.89 -0.89 15.11
C GLN A 45 2.59 -1.33 16.56
N ARG A 46 2.43 -2.64 16.83
CA ARG A 46 1.98 -3.17 18.13
C ARG A 46 3.08 -3.78 19.00
N SER A 47 4.32 -3.92 18.52
CA SER A 47 5.38 -4.58 19.30
C SER A 47 5.80 -3.76 20.54
N PRO A 48 5.64 -4.28 21.79
CA PRO A 48 5.92 -3.54 23.02
C PRO A 48 7.35 -3.70 23.55
N SER A 49 8.30 -4.24 22.78
CA SER A 49 9.64 -4.54 23.27
C SER A 49 10.60 -3.35 23.14
N GLY A 50 10.56 -2.44 24.12
CA GLY A 50 11.71 -1.81 24.79
C GLY A 50 12.87 -1.14 24.02
N GLN A 51 12.92 -1.15 22.70
CA GLN A 51 13.93 -0.49 21.89
C GLN A 51 13.23 0.30 20.79
N ALA A 52 13.54 1.59 20.73
CA ALA A 52 12.90 2.57 19.87
C ALA A 52 12.90 2.14 18.39
N SER A 53 11.73 1.86 17.83
CA SER A 53 11.37 2.18 16.45
C SER A 53 9.83 2.18 16.31
N THR A 54 9.23 3.32 16.62
CA THR A 54 7.77 3.59 16.65
C THR A 54 7.14 3.82 15.27
N THR A 55 7.68 3.18 14.23
CA THR A 55 7.19 3.26 12.86
C THR A 55 7.46 1.92 12.18
N PRO A 56 6.50 1.33 11.45
CA PRO A 56 6.80 0.23 10.54
C PRO A 56 7.97 0.63 9.66
N ALA A 57 8.85 -0.31 9.31
CA ALA A 57 9.94 -0.01 8.41
C ALA A 57 9.36 0.62 7.14
N LEU A 58 10.00 1.66 6.60
CA LEU A 58 9.56 2.33 5.38
C LEU A 58 9.28 1.31 4.25
N ALA A 59 10.05 0.23 4.20
CA ALA A 59 9.85 -0.89 3.29
C ALA A 59 8.48 -1.58 3.47
N ASP A 60 8.03 -1.83 4.70
CA ASP A 60 6.74 -2.46 4.97
C ASP A 60 5.58 -1.53 4.60
N GLN A 61 5.74 -0.23 4.87
CA GLN A 61 4.78 0.81 4.46
C GLN A 61 4.64 0.87 2.94
N MET A 62 5.77 0.89 2.23
CA MET A 62 5.78 0.90 0.77
C MET A 62 5.22 -0.39 0.19
N ALA A 63 5.57 -1.55 0.75
CA ALA A 63 5.05 -2.84 0.29
C ALA A 63 3.53 -2.93 0.46
N TYR A 64 2.98 -2.39 1.55
CA TYR A 64 1.54 -2.28 1.72
C TYR A 64 0.90 -1.36 0.67
N ASP A 65 1.49 -0.19 0.43
CA ASP A 65 0.95 0.77 -0.54
C ASP A 65 0.99 0.25 -1.97
N MET A 66 2.06 -0.45 -2.34
CA MET A 66 2.17 -1.12 -3.63
C MET A 66 1.08 -2.17 -3.80
N ALA A 67 0.86 -3.02 -2.77
CA ALA A 67 -0.19 -4.03 -2.80
C ALA A 67 -1.59 -3.39 -2.89
N LEU A 68 -1.80 -2.27 -2.18
CA LEU A 68 -3.06 -1.54 -2.17
C LEU A 68 -3.35 -0.94 -3.55
N ILE A 69 -2.39 -0.23 -4.15
CA ILE A 69 -2.50 0.35 -5.49
C ILE A 69 -2.83 -0.73 -6.52
N ARG A 70 -2.08 -1.83 -6.53
CA ARG A 70 -2.27 -2.92 -7.52
C ARG A 70 -3.64 -3.55 -7.39
N TYR A 71 -4.08 -3.82 -6.16
CA TYR A 71 -5.40 -4.39 -5.94
C TYR A 71 -6.52 -3.42 -6.33
N THR A 72 -6.40 -2.13 -5.99
CA THR A 72 -7.41 -1.15 -6.38
C THR A 72 -7.47 -0.97 -7.90
N ARG A 73 -6.31 -0.97 -8.58
CA ARG A 73 -6.24 -0.91 -10.05
C ARG A 73 -6.85 -2.14 -10.71
N SER A 74 -6.66 -3.34 -10.16
CA SER A 74 -7.27 -4.56 -10.70
C SER A 74 -8.81 -4.55 -10.58
N LEU A 75 -9.35 -3.76 -9.66
CA LEU A 75 -10.78 -3.50 -9.51
C LEU A 75 -11.28 -2.28 -10.33
N GLY A 76 -10.43 -1.68 -11.18
CA GLY A 76 -10.74 -0.49 -11.96
C GLY A 76 -10.94 0.78 -11.12
N ILE A 77 -10.37 0.84 -9.92
CA ILE A 77 -10.33 2.06 -9.11
C ILE A 77 -9.09 2.86 -9.53
N ASP A 78 -9.32 4.11 -9.92
CA ASP A 78 -8.23 5.03 -10.27
C ASP A 78 -7.41 5.38 -9.02
N CYS A 79 -6.14 4.99 -9.04
CA CYS A 79 -5.22 5.11 -7.93
C CYS A 79 -3.78 5.00 -8.42
N ASP A 80 -3.01 6.05 -8.14
CA ASP A 80 -1.62 6.20 -8.55
C ASP A 80 -0.74 6.63 -7.38
N SER A 81 0.57 6.44 -7.55
CA SER A 81 1.61 6.88 -6.60
C SER A 81 1.55 8.39 -6.31
N GLU A 82 0.97 9.19 -7.21
CA GLU A 82 0.77 10.64 -7.04
C GLU A 82 -0.22 10.98 -5.91
N GLY A 83 -1.20 10.11 -5.64
CA GLY A 83 -2.12 10.28 -4.51
C GLY A 83 -1.44 10.15 -3.14
N PHE A 84 -0.27 9.51 -3.08
CA PHE A 84 0.45 9.21 -1.84
C PHE A 84 1.34 10.36 -1.34
N GLY A 85 0.99 11.62 -1.66
CA GLY A 85 1.62 12.79 -1.04
C GLY A 85 1.43 12.84 0.49
N SER A 86 0.30 12.29 0.96
CA SER A 86 0.05 11.95 2.37
C SER A 86 -0.38 10.47 2.42
N PRO A 87 0.54 9.53 2.67
CA PRO A 87 0.26 8.09 2.54
C PRO A 87 -0.91 7.62 3.42
N GLN A 88 -1.02 8.14 4.64
CA GLN A 88 -2.08 7.75 5.57
C GLN A 88 -3.47 8.21 5.12
N ASP A 89 -3.57 9.35 4.44
CA ASP A 89 -4.84 9.86 3.93
C ASP A 89 -5.29 9.04 2.72
N GLU A 90 -4.37 8.76 1.81
CA GLU A 90 -4.65 7.98 0.61
C GLU A 90 -4.98 6.53 0.93
N ARG A 91 -4.26 5.89 1.86
CA ARG A 91 -4.63 4.56 2.39
C ARG A 91 -6.06 4.55 2.92
N ARG A 92 -6.40 5.50 3.81
CA ARG A 92 -7.74 5.57 4.40
C ARG A 92 -8.82 5.80 3.33
N ARG A 93 -8.53 6.57 2.28
CA ARG A 93 -9.42 6.75 1.13
C ARG A 93 -9.67 5.41 0.43
N LEU A 94 -8.61 4.73 0.03
CA LEU A 94 -8.68 3.47 -0.73
C LEU A 94 -9.32 2.35 0.09
N GLU A 95 -8.96 2.23 1.36
CA GLU A 95 -9.56 1.27 2.29
C GLU A 95 -11.07 1.48 2.44
N ARG A 96 -11.54 2.74 2.52
CA ARG A 96 -12.96 3.05 2.53
C ARG A 96 -13.65 2.66 1.22
N VAL A 97 -12.99 2.87 0.08
CA VAL A 97 -13.52 2.44 -1.23
C VAL A 97 -13.63 0.92 -1.29
N LEU A 98 -12.61 0.18 -0.83
CA LEU A 98 -12.65 -1.29 -0.78
C LEU A 98 -13.75 -1.80 0.15
N ALA A 99 -13.89 -1.21 1.34
CA ALA A 99 -14.97 -1.54 2.27
C ALA A 99 -16.35 -1.30 1.65
N SER A 100 -16.54 -0.19 0.91
CA SER A 100 -17.81 0.09 0.20
C SER A 100 -18.15 -0.92 -0.90
N ARG A 101 -17.14 -1.68 -1.38
CA ARG A 101 -17.29 -2.77 -2.34
C ARG A 101 -17.40 -4.15 -1.69
N GLY A 102 -17.52 -4.21 -0.37
CA GLY A 102 -17.64 -5.47 0.38
C GLY A 102 -16.31 -6.17 0.66
N ILE A 103 -15.18 -5.46 0.55
CA ILE A 103 -13.84 -5.97 0.83
C ILE A 103 -13.26 -5.19 2.02
N PRO A 104 -13.74 -5.43 3.26
CA PRO A 104 -13.11 -4.87 4.43
C PRO A 104 -11.72 -5.49 4.59
N LEU A 105 -10.73 -4.66 4.93
CA LEU A 105 -9.38 -5.14 5.23
C LEU A 105 -9.13 -5.28 6.75
N GLU A 106 -10.17 -5.09 7.57
CA GLU A 106 -10.12 -5.22 9.03
C GLU A 106 -9.98 -6.67 9.52
#